data_AF-A0A947NKJ3-F1
#
_entry.id   AF-A0A947NKJ3-F1
#
_cell.length_a   1.000
_cell.length_b   1.000
_cell.length_c   1.000
_cell.angle_alpha   90.00
_cell.angle_beta   90.00
_cell.angle_gamma   90.00
#
_symmetry.space_group_name_H-M   'P 1'
#
loop_
_entity.id
_entity.type
_entity.pdbx_description
1 polymer ?
#
loop_
_entity_poly.entity_id
_entity_poly.type
_entity_poly.pdbx_seq_one_letter_code
_entity_poly.pdbx_strand_id
1 'polypeptide(L)'
;LFEASAKLGAIAARASDKEIRAMALFGRSTGAAFQIVDDIMDGEGPAPTRGKRGALERQARNVTGKAKAALKVFAGRADTLGEIADFMLRRRG
;
A
#
# COMPACT_ATOMS: atom_id res chain seq x y z
N LEU A 1 7.72 9.17 -1.72
CA LEU A 1 8.57 8.70 -0.61
C LEU A 1 8.56 7.16 -0.49
N PHE A 2 7.39 6.53 -0.25
CA PHE A 2 7.27 5.08 -0.02
C PHE A 2 7.97 4.18 -1.05
N GLU A 3 7.81 4.46 -2.36
CA GLU A 3 8.52 3.74 -3.41
C GLU A 3 10.04 3.81 -3.26
N ALA A 4 10.58 5.01 -3.11
CA ALA A 4 12.01 5.24 -3.01
C ALA A 4 12.57 4.53 -1.77
N SER A 5 11.92 4.66 -0.62
CA SER A 5 12.33 3.97 0.62
C SER A 5 12.32 2.44 0.46
N ALA A 6 11.25 1.86 -0.10
CA ALA A 6 11.16 0.42 -0.31
C ALA A 6 12.21 -0.09 -1.31
N LYS A 7 12.43 0.65 -2.41
CA LYS A 7 13.44 0.33 -3.43
C LYS A 7 14.86 0.44 -2.86
N LEU A 8 15.15 1.48 -2.08
CA LEU A 8 16.45 1.67 -1.44
C LEU A 8 16.75 0.55 -0.43
N GLY A 9 15.76 0.12 0.36
CA GLY A 9 15.93 -1.04 1.25
C GLY A 9 16.30 -2.32 0.50
N ALA A 10 15.67 -2.58 -0.64
CA ALA A 10 15.99 -3.72 -1.50
C ALA A 10 17.41 -3.62 -2.10
N ILE A 11 17.81 -2.43 -2.54
CA ILE A 11 19.15 -2.16 -3.06
C ILE A 11 20.21 -2.36 -1.96
N ALA A 12 19.97 -1.81 -0.77
CA ALA A 12 20.88 -1.94 0.38
C ALA A 12 21.05 -3.40 0.80
N ALA A 13 19.98 -4.21 0.70
CA ALA A 13 20.00 -5.65 0.94
C ALA A 13 20.62 -6.47 -0.21
N ARG A 14 21.11 -5.83 -1.28
CA ARG A 14 21.64 -6.47 -2.50
C ARG A 14 20.66 -7.47 -3.12
N ALA A 15 19.36 -7.16 -3.06
CA ALA A 15 18.32 -7.98 -3.64
C ALA A 15 18.45 -8.03 -5.18
N SER A 16 17.84 -9.06 -5.78
CA SER A 16 17.82 -9.17 -7.24
C SER A 16 17.03 -8.02 -7.89
N ASP A 17 17.32 -7.72 -9.16
CA ASP A 17 16.56 -6.75 -9.95
C ASP A 17 15.03 -6.99 -9.93
N LYS A 18 14.64 -8.26 -9.91
CA LYS A 18 13.24 -8.68 -9.81
C LYS A 18 12.63 -8.26 -8.48
N GLU A 19 13.34 -8.51 -7.37
CA GLU A 19 12.93 -8.12 -6.02
C GLU A 19 12.95 -6.59 -5.83
N ILE A 20 13.93 -5.89 -6.40
CA ILE A 20 14.00 -4.41 -6.37
C ILE A 20 12.79 -3.81 -7.08
N ARG A 21 12.43 -4.30 -8.28
CA ARG A 21 11.22 -3.86 -9.00
C ARG A 21 9.95 -4.17 -8.23
N ALA A 22 9.89 -5.33 -7.58
CA ALA A 22 8.77 -5.72 -6.73
C ALA A 22 8.62 -4.79 -5.52
N MET A 23 9.73 -4.43 -4.86
CA MET A 23 9.72 -3.49 -3.74
C MET A 23 9.35 -2.06 -4.15
N ALA A 24 9.77 -1.62 -5.35
CA ALA A 24 9.30 -0.36 -5.90
C ALA A 24 7.78 -0.38 -6.14
N LEU A 25 7.25 -1.46 -6.73
CA LEU A 25 5.80 -1.61 -6.95
C LEU A 25 5.02 -1.68 -5.64
N PHE A 26 5.53 -2.42 -4.65
CA PHE A 26 5.00 -2.46 -3.30
C PHE A 26 4.94 -1.05 -2.70
N GLY A 27 6.08 -0.34 -2.65
CA GLY A 27 6.13 1.00 -2.07
C GLY A 27 5.22 2.02 -2.78
N ARG A 28 5.12 1.99 -4.11
CA ARG A 28 4.15 2.81 -4.86
C ARG A 28 2.71 2.52 -4.46
N SER A 29 2.35 1.24 -4.44
CA SER A 29 0.98 0.79 -4.20
C SER A 29 0.56 1.07 -2.76
N THR A 30 1.45 0.82 -1.80
CA THR A 30 1.25 1.13 -0.38
C THR A 30 1.14 2.64 -0.16
N GLY A 31 1.98 3.45 -0.80
CA GLY A 31 1.89 4.91 -0.70
C GLY A 31 0.59 5.48 -1.31
N ALA A 32 0.09 4.87 -2.39
CA ALA A 32 -1.22 5.21 -2.94
C ALA A 32 -2.37 4.81 -2.00
N ALA A 33 -2.28 3.62 -1.40
CA ALA A 33 -3.25 3.17 -0.41
C ALA A 33 -3.33 4.14 0.77
N PHE A 34 -2.18 4.57 1.29
CA PHE A 34 -2.08 5.51 2.39
C PHE A 34 -2.78 6.84 2.08
N GLN A 35 -2.50 7.46 0.92
CA GLN A 35 -3.15 8.71 0.50
C GLN A 35 -4.66 8.57 0.37
N ILE A 36 -5.17 7.46 -0.19
CA ILE A 36 -6.61 7.25 -0.32
C ILE A 36 -7.29 7.09 1.05
N VAL A 37 -6.63 6.41 1.99
CA VAL A 37 -7.15 6.27 3.35
C VAL A 37 -7.14 7.63 4.07
N ASP A 38 -6.11 8.44 3.87
CA ASP A 38 -6.02 9.82 4.35
C ASP A 38 -7.18 10.68 3.80
N ASP A 39 -7.43 10.65 2.49
CA ASP A 39 -8.56 11.33 1.83
C ASP A 39 -9.93 10.90 2.39
N ILE A 40 -10.06 9.63 2.79
CA ILE A 40 -11.27 9.10 3.42
C ILE A 40 -11.46 9.71 4.82
N MET A 41 -10.38 9.84 5.60
CA MET A 41 -10.41 10.42 6.95
C MET A 41 -10.65 11.93 6.90
N ASP A 42 -9.98 12.65 6.01
CA ASP A 42 -10.13 14.10 5.83
C ASP A 42 -11.49 14.49 5.23
N GLY A 43 -12.10 13.57 4.47
CA GLY A 43 -13.43 13.72 3.89
C GLY A 43 -14.59 13.62 4.89
N GLU A 44 -14.33 13.35 6.18
CA GLU A 44 -15.33 13.25 7.26
C GLU A 44 -15.78 14.63 7.80
N GLY A 45 -16.07 15.59 6.91
CA GLY A 45 -16.92 16.74 7.26
C GLY A 45 -18.35 16.28 7.63
N PRO A 46 -19.23 17.15 8.17
CA PRO A 46 -20.50 16.75 8.79
C PRO A 46 -21.50 15.99 7.91
N ALA A 47 -21.27 15.87 6.61
CA ALA A 47 -22.06 15.03 5.70
C ALA A 47 -21.20 14.48 4.55
N PRO A 48 -20.45 13.38 4.75
CA PRO A 48 -19.77 12.73 3.64
C PRO A 48 -20.83 12.11 2.72
N THR A 49 -20.81 12.42 1.42
CA THR A 49 -21.64 11.70 0.45
C THR A 49 -21.22 10.22 0.47
N ARG A 50 -22.07 9.35 1.04
CA ARG A 50 -21.83 7.91 1.26
C ARG A 50 -21.26 7.19 0.02
N GLY A 51 -21.65 7.62 -1.19
CA GLY A 51 -21.14 7.09 -2.45
C GLY A 51 -19.65 7.36 -2.70
N LYS A 52 -19.15 8.55 -2.36
CA LYS A 52 -17.73 8.94 -2.51
C LYS A 52 -16.84 8.09 -1.61
N ARG A 53 -17.25 7.91 -0.35
CA ARG A 53 -16.51 7.07 0.61
C ARG A 53 -16.40 5.62 0.12
N GLY A 54 -17.50 5.02 -0.30
CA GLY A 54 -17.50 3.64 -0.79
C GLY A 54 -16.61 3.43 -2.03
N ALA A 55 -16.50 4.43 -2.91
CA ALA A 55 -15.61 4.38 -4.06
C ALA A 55 -14.12 4.41 -3.64
N LEU A 56 -13.75 5.34 -2.75
CA LEU A 56 -12.39 5.44 -2.21
C LEU A 56 -12.00 4.16 -1.46
N GLU A 57 -12.89 3.59 -0.65
CA GLU A 57 -12.63 2.32 0.04
C GLU A 57 -12.36 1.16 -0.92
N ARG A 58 -13.10 1.08 -2.05
CA ARG A 58 -12.83 0.08 -3.10
C ARG A 58 -11.47 0.32 -3.76
N GLN A 59 -11.13 1.58 -4.01
CA GLN A 59 -9.85 1.95 -4.61
C GLN A 59 -8.68 1.58 -3.69
N ALA A 60 -8.78 1.90 -2.40
CA ALA A 60 -7.80 1.51 -1.38
C ALA A 60 -7.58 -0.01 -1.37
N ARG A 61 -8.66 -0.81 -1.34
CA ARG A 61 -8.57 -2.27 -1.39
C ARG A 61 -7.84 -2.79 -2.63
N ASN A 62 -8.10 -2.20 -3.80
CA ASN A 62 -7.46 -2.60 -5.05
C ASN A 62 -5.94 -2.33 -5.00
N VAL A 63 -5.53 -1.13 -4.60
CA VAL A 63 -4.10 -0.79 -4.53
C VAL A 63 -3.36 -1.57 -3.44
N THR A 64 -4.00 -1.87 -2.31
CA THR A 64 -3.44 -2.79 -1.31
C THR A 64 -3.26 -4.20 -1.88
N GLY A 65 -4.23 -4.70 -2.65
CA GLY A 65 -4.11 -5.97 -3.35
C GLY A 65 -2.92 -6.01 -4.32
N LYS A 66 -2.69 -4.92 -5.06
CA LYS A 66 -1.50 -4.76 -5.93
C LYS A 66 -0.20 -4.77 -5.13
N ALA A 67 -0.17 -4.10 -3.98
CA ALA A 67 1.00 -4.10 -3.09
C ALA A 67 1.35 -5.54 -2.65
N LYS A 68 0.37 -6.30 -2.17
CA LYS A 68 0.56 -7.70 -1.74
C LYS A 68 0.95 -8.62 -2.89
N ALA A 69 0.35 -8.43 -4.07
CA ALA A 69 0.71 -9.20 -5.25
C ALA A 69 2.18 -9.00 -5.64
N ALA A 70 2.72 -7.79 -5.50
CA ALA A 70 4.13 -7.50 -5.76
C ALA A 70 5.06 -8.30 -4.84
N LEU A 71 4.66 -8.55 -3.59
CA LEU A 71 5.46 -9.28 -2.61
C LEU A 71 5.53 -10.79 -2.84
N LYS A 72 4.70 -11.36 -3.72
CA LYS A 72 4.70 -12.81 -4.01
C LYS A 72 6.06 -13.34 -4.49
N VAL A 73 6.90 -12.47 -5.06
CA VAL A 73 8.27 -12.84 -5.46
C VAL A 73 9.13 -13.32 -4.28
N PHE A 74 8.82 -12.90 -3.06
CA PHE A 74 9.61 -13.22 -1.87
C PHE A 74 9.23 -14.57 -1.22
N ALA A 75 8.24 -15.28 -1.76
CA ALA A 75 7.81 -16.60 -1.29
C ALA A 75 7.61 -16.68 0.23
N GLY A 76 6.85 -15.73 0.79
CA GLY A 76 6.54 -15.68 2.23
C GLY A 76 7.51 -14.85 3.08
N ARG A 77 8.76 -14.63 2.62
CA ARG A 77 9.74 -13.79 3.36
C ARG A 77 9.32 -12.34 3.55
N ALA A 78 8.28 -11.90 2.84
CA ALA A 78 7.74 -10.54 2.90
C ALA A 78 6.33 -10.47 3.51
N ASP A 79 5.89 -11.51 4.22
CA ASP A 79 4.52 -11.55 4.78
C ASP A 79 4.24 -10.38 5.74
N THR A 80 5.21 -10.02 6.59
CA THR A 80 5.11 -8.84 7.46
C THR A 80 4.89 -7.54 6.69
N LEU A 81 5.49 -7.38 5.50
CA LEU A 81 5.23 -6.20 4.65
C LEU A 81 3.80 -6.22 4.08
N GLY A 82 3.28 -7.41 3.79
CA GLY A 82 1.88 -7.61 3.40
C GLY A 82 0.91 -7.26 4.54
N GLU A 83 1.24 -7.66 5.76
CA GLU A 83 0.46 -7.33 6.97
C GLU A 83 0.42 -5.84 7.24
N ILE A 84 1.53 -5.12 7.03
CA ILE A 84 1.58 -3.65 7.14
C ILE A 84 0.63 -3.01 6.13
N ALA A 85 0.60 -3.50 4.88
CA ALA A 85 -0.32 -2.99 3.86
C ALA A 85 -1.80 -3.25 4.24
N ASP A 86 -2.11 -4.40 4.84
CA ASP A 86 -3.45 -4.71 5.37
C ASP A 86 -3.80 -3.86 6.61
N PHE A 87 -2.82 -3.55 7.45
CA PHE A 87 -2.99 -2.70 8.62
C PHE A 87 -3.39 -1.27 8.21
N MET A 88 -2.73 -0.71 7.20
CA MET A 88 -3.07 0.63 6.68
C MET A 88 -4.53 0.75 6.24
N LEU A 89 -5.09 -0.31 5.65
CA LEU A 89 -6.49 -0.33 5.22
C LEU A 89 -7.48 -0.47 6.38
N ARG A 90 -7.06 -1.09 7.48
CA ARG A 90 -7.88 -1.32 8.67
C ARG A 90 -7.84 -0.18 9.67
N ARG A 91 -6.93 0.79 9.49
CA ARG A 91 -6.82 1.97 10.36
C ARG A 91 -8.09 2.82 10.21
N ARG A 92 -9.09 2.51 11.02
CA ARG A 92 -10.19 3.40 11.39
C ARG A 92 -9.74 4.15 12.63
N GLY A 93 -9.89 5.48 12.61
CA GLY A 93 -9.73 6.32 13.80
C GLY A 93 -10.70 5.90 14.91
#